data_AF-K6V202-F1
#
_entry.id   AF-K6V202-F1
#
_cell.length_a   1.000
_cell.length_b   1.000
_cell.length_c   1.000
_cell.angle_alpha   90.00
_cell.angle_beta   90.00
_cell.angle_gamma   90.00
#
_symmetry.space_group_name_H-M   'P 1'
#
loop_
_entity.id
_entity.type
_entity.pdbx_description
1 polymer ?
#
loop_
_entity_poly.entity_id
_entity_poly.type
_entity_poly.pdbx_seq_one_letter_code
_entity_poly.pdbx_strand_id
1 'polypeptide(L)' 'MQIQGRAVAGDDLDEVRRVATLCGARYMGADRADEFGARNGVPGELVVWIEPTRVIANLNVSG' A
#
# COMPACT_ATOMS: atom_id res chain seq x y z
N MET A 1 10.51 12.96 0.83
CA MET A 1 10.73 11.98 1.91
C MET A 1 11.27 10.70 1.28
N GLN A 2 12.25 10.05 1.89
CA GLN A 2 12.75 8.73 1.51
C GLN A 2 12.62 7.78 2.72
N ILE A 3 12.14 6.57 2.47
CA ILE A 3 12.09 5.48 3.46
C ILE A 3 12.99 4.36 2.93
N GLN A 4 13.92 3.91 3.77
CA GLN A 4 14.79 2.76 3.51
C GLN A 4 14.48 1.68 4.56
N GLY A 5 14.45 0.43 4.14
CA GLY A 5 14.06 -0.68 5.00
C GLY A 5 14.04 -2.02 4.28
N ARG A 6 13.73 -3.08 5.02
CA ARG A 6 13.51 -4.41 4.44
C ARG A 6 12.12 -4.45 3.82
N ALA A 7 12.04 -4.82 2.55
CA ALA A 7 10.77 -5.12 1.91
C ALA A 7 10.32 -6.53 2.30
N VAL A 8 9.07 -6.67 2.70
CA VAL A 8 8.41 -7.94 3.04
C VAL A 8 7.20 -8.09 2.14
N ALA A 9 7.24 -9.07 1.25
CA ALA A 9 6.08 -9.44 0.43
C ALA A 9 5.21 -10.46 1.19
N GLY A 10 3.90 -10.27 1.13
CA GLY A 10 2.90 -11.21 1.64
C GLY A 10 1.81 -11.46 0.59
N ASP A 11 1.30 -12.68 0.59
CA ASP A 11 0.29 -13.19 -0.34
C ASP A 11 -0.99 -13.71 0.36
N ASP A 12 -1.14 -13.43 1.67
CA ASP A 12 -2.37 -13.71 2.39
C ASP A 12 -3.53 -12.95 1.75
N LEU A 13 -4.48 -13.71 1.22
CA LEU A 13 -5.51 -13.16 0.35
C LEU A 13 -6.42 -12.16 1.08
N ASP A 14 -6.68 -12.37 2.36
CA ASP A 14 -7.52 -11.48 3.15
C ASP A 14 -6.80 -10.16 3.44
N GLU A 15 -5.49 -10.20 3.73
CA GLU A 15 -4.68 -9.00 3.84
C GLU A 15 -4.59 -8.22 2.53
N VAL A 16 -4.36 -8.91 1.41
CA VAL A 16 -4.29 -8.28 0.08
C VAL A 16 -5.60 -7.59 -0.25
N ARG A 17 -6.74 -8.26 -0.04
CA ARG A 17 -8.08 -7.66 -0.23
C ARG A 17 -8.30 -6.44 0.65
N ARG A 18 -7.95 -6.54 1.94
CA ARG A 18 -8.10 -5.43 2.88
C ARG A 18 -7.31 -4.21 2.42
N VAL A 19 -6.05 -4.38 2.02
CA VAL A 19 -5.21 -3.28 1.53
C VAL A 19 -5.74 -2.71 0.22
N ALA A 20 -6.15 -3.56 -0.73
CA ALA A 20 -6.76 -3.11 -1.97
C ALA A 20 -8.04 -2.29 -1.73
N THR A 21 -8.94 -2.72 -0.84
CA THR A 21 -10.16 -1.97 -0.47
C THR A 21 -9.81 -0.61 0.14
N LEU A 22 -8.81 -0.54 1.03
CA LEU A 22 -8.35 0.72 1.62
C LEU A 22 -7.78 1.68 0.56
N CYS A 23 -7.01 1.16 -0.39
CA CYS A 23 -6.53 1.93 -1.54
C CYS A 23 -7.69 2.43 -2.41
N GLY A 24 -8.68 1.57 -2.69
CA GLY A 24 -9.90 1.92 -3.39
C GLY A 24 -10.64 3.08 -2.72
N ALA A 25 -10.89 2.97 -1.42
CA ALA A 25 -11.54 4.03 -0.64
C ALA A 25 -10.77 5.36 -0.73
N ARG A 26 -9.45 5.31 -0.61
CA ARG A 26 -8.58 6.50 -0.60
C ARG A 26 -8.49 7.21 -1.95
N TYR A 27 -8.39 6.45 -3.04
CA TYR A 27 -8.04 7.00 -4.36
C TYR A 27 -9.21 7.00 -5.36
N MET A 28 -10.17 6.08 -5.19
CA MET A 28 -11.35 5.96 -6.07
C MET A 28 -12.63 6.50 -5.42
N GLY A 29 -12.61 6.74 -4.11
CA GLY A 29 -13.76 7.14 -3.31
C GLY A 29 -14.42 5.98 -2.57
N ALA A 30 -15.12 6.29 -1.47
CA ALA A 30 -15.72 5.29 -0.59
C ALA A 30 -16.69 4.34 -1.32
N ASP A 31 -17.50 4.88 -2.23
CA ASP A 31 -18.51 4.11 -2.98
C ASP A 31 -17.90 3.02 -3.89
N ARG A 32 -16.61 3.13 -4.21
CA ARG A 32 -15.89 2.19 -5.07
C ARG A 32 -14.87 1.32 -4.32
N ALA A 33 -14.80 1.43 -3.00
CA ALA A 33 -13.82 0.72 -2.19
C ALA A 33 -13.94 -0.81 -2.35
N ASP A 34 -15.15 -1.34 -2.22
CA ASP A 34 -15.41 -2.79 -2.27
C ASP A 34 -15.20 -3.36 -3.69
N GLU A 35 -15.65 -2.63 -4.72
CA GLU A 35 -15.41 -2.99 -6.12
C GLU A 35 -13.91 -3.08 -6.40
N PHE A 36 -13.14 -2.07 -5.95
CA PHE A 36 -11.71 -2.03 -6.15
C PHE A 36 -10.99 -3.15 -5.37
N GLY A 37 -11.41 -3.42 -4.13
CA GLY A 37 -10.89 -4.50 -3.32
C GLY A 37 -11.12 -5.87 -3.94
N ALA A 38 -12.34 -6.13 -4.43
CA ALA A 38 -12.70 -7.40 -5.07
C ALA A 38 -11.92 -7.64 -6.37
N ARG A 39 -11.65 -6.58 -7.15
CA ARG A 39 -10.92 -6.70 -8.42
C ARG A 39 -9.41 -6.86 -8.24
N ASN A 40 -8.82 -6.17 -7.26
CA ASN A 40 -7.37 -6.08 -7.10
C ASN A 40 -6.83 -6.90 -5.90
N GLY A 41 -7.71 -7.53 -5.12
CA GLY A 41 -7.38 -8.45 -4.03
C GLY A 41 -7.64 -9.90 -4.41
N VAL A 42 -6.98 -10.40 -5.45
CA VAL A 42 -7.16 -11.75 -5.98
C VAL A 42 -5.89 -12.58 -5.82
N PRO A 43 -5.97 -13.93 -5.84
CA PRO A 43 -4.78 -14.77 -5.76
C PRO A 43 -3.73 -14.40 -6.83
N GLY A 44 -2.47 -14.31 -6.42
CA GLY A 44 -1.35 -13.89 -7.27
C GLY A 44 -0.93 -12.43 -7.09
N GLU A 45 -1.77 -11.61 -6.46
CA GLU A 45 -1.41 -10.25 -6.03
C GLU A 45 -0.64 -10.26 -4.70
N LEU A 46 0.17 -9.23 -4.46
CA LEU A 46 1.02 -9.12 -3.27
C LEU A 46 0.76 -7.80 -2.53
N VAL A 47 0.84 -7.86 -1.20
CA VAL A 47 1.08 -6.68 -0.36
C VAL A 47 2.56 -6.61 -0.04
N VAL A 48 3.13 -5.41 -0.12
CA VAL A 48 4.52 -5.15 0.27
C VAL A 48 4.54 -4.21 1.47
N TRP A 49 5.06 -4.73 2.58
CA TRP A 49 5.38 -3.96 3.77
C TRP A 49 6.84 -3.52 3.73
N ILE A 50 7.13 -2.33 4.24
CA ILE A 50 8.51 -1.88 4.49
C ILE A 50 8.70 -1.88 6.00
N GLU A 51 9.64 -2.67 6.50
CA GLU A 51 10.17 -2.56 7.85
C GLU A 51 11.25 -1.48 7.85
N PRO A 52 10.96 -0.25 8.31
CA PRO A 52 11.85 0.87 8.09
C PRO A 52 13.11 0.74 8.97
N THR A 53 14.28 0.95 8.37
CA THR A 53 15.55 1.06 9.10
C THR A 53 16.07 2.51 9.09
N ARG A 54 15.64 3.33 8.14
CA ARG A 54 15.97 4.75 8.05
C ARG A 54 14.89 5.55 7.34
N VAL A 55 14.56 6.72 7.88
CA VAL A 55 13.63 7.69 7.28
C VAL A 55 14.36 9.02 7.10
N ILE A 56 14.34 9.57 5.89
CA ILE A 56 14.97 10.86 5.54
C ILE A 56 13.89 11.82 5.04
N ALA A 57 13.67 12.91 5.77
CA ALA A 57 12.74 13.97 5.38
C ALA A 57 13.54 15.20 4.92
N ASN A 58 13.53 15.47 3.62
CA ASN A 58 14.04 16.73 3.07
C ASN A 58 12.87 17.70 2.94
N LEU A 59 12.92 18.81 3.69
CA LEU A 59 11.95 19.89 3.66
C LEU A 59 12.70 21.17 3.28
N ASN A 60 12.11 22.03 2.44
CA ASN A 60 12.63 23.35 2.09
C ASN A 60 14.07 23.37 1.53
N VAL A 61 14.37 22.47 0.58
CA VAL A 61 15.62 22.56 -0.18
C VAL A 61 15.45 23.61 -1.27
N SER A 62 15.79 24.87 -0.98
CA SER A 62 16.04 25.91 -1.98
C SER A 62 17.52 25.87 -2.35
N GLY A 63 17.79 25.64 -3.64
CA GLY A 63 19.07 25.92 -4.29
C GLY A 63 19.01 27.26 -5.00
#